data_AF-A0A0G3EBL8-F1
#
_entry.id   AF-A0A0G3EBL8-F1
#
_cell.length_a   1.000
_cell.length_b   1.000
_cell.length_c   1.000
_cell.angle_alpha   90.00
_cell.angle_beta   90.00
_cell.angle_gamma   90.00
#
_symmetry.space_group_name_H-M   'P 1'
#
loop_
_entity.id
_entity.type
_entity.pdbx_description
1 polymer ?
#
loop_
_entity_poly.entity_id
_entity_poly.type
_entity_poly.pdbx_seq_one_letter_code
_entity_poly.pdbx_strand_id
1 'polypeptide(L)'
;MFQLRLARPCQAKRDSFIRTSVCMFHVYIIRSIPHPNRIYIGFSSVDLPTRLERHNAGSTPATARHRPWDLAWHCTFPDERKAMAFEAYLKSGSGRAFLHKRLI
;
A
#
# COMPACT_ATOMS: atom_id res chain seq x y z
N MET A 1 49.94 9.06 -6.17
CA MET A 1 48.81 8.14 -6.45
C MET A 1 47.69 8.50 -5.48
N PHE A 2 46.52 8.87 -6.00
CA PHE A 2 45.49 9.69 -5.36
C PHE A 2 44.82 9.03 -4.14
N GLN A 3 44.90 9.69 -2.98
CA GLN A 3 43.97 9.43 -1.88
C GLN A 3 42.64 10.13 -2.19
N LEU A 4 41.62 9.35 -2.53
CA LEU A 4 40.23 9.82 -2.65
C LEU A 4 39.72 10.20 -1.25
N ARG A 5 39.53 11.51 -1.02
CA ARG A 5 38.74 12.03 0.10
C ARG A 5 37.27 11.70 -0.16
N LEU A 6 36.76 10.64 0.47
CA LEU A 6 35.32 10.41 0.54
C LEU A 6 34.71 11.51 1.42
N ALA A 7 33.85 12.33 0.82
CA ALA A 7 33.09 13.36 1.49
C ALA A 7 32.25 12.75 2.62
N ARG A 8 32.30 13.35 3.80
CA ARG A 8 31.43 12.97 4.93
C ARG A 8 29.98 13.28 4.55
N PRO A 9 29.03 12.34 4.70
CA PRO A 9 27.63 12.68 4.58
C PRO A 9 27.26 13.72 5.65
N CYS A 10 26.71 14.83 5.18
CA CYS A 10 26.11 15.91 5.94
C CYS A 10 25.18 15.33 7.02
N GLN A 11 25.52 15.52 8.29
CA GLN A 11 24.67 15.13 9.40
C GLN A 11 23.44 16.04 9.42
N ALA A 12 22.33 15.54 8.88
CA ALA A 12 21.02 16.13 9.08
C ALA A 12 20.73 16.14 10.58
N LYS A 13 20.53 17.34 11.12
CA LYS A 13 20.26 17.58 12.53
C LYS A 13 19.00 16.80 12.94
N ARG A 14 19.18 15.95 13.96
CA ARG A 14 18.09 15.29 14.67
C ARG A 14 17.40 16.34 15.54
N ASP A 15 16.35 16.94 15.00
CA ASP A 15 15.40 17.66 15.84
C ASP A 15 14.59 16.64 16.64
N SER A 16 14.83 16.66 17.95
CA SER A 16 14.06 15.96 18.97
C SER A 16 12.71 16.64 19.13
N PHE A 17 11.65 16.13 18.49
CA PHE A 17 10.29 16.58 18.75
C PHE A 17 9.33 15.40 18.57
N ILE A 18 8.70 14.98 19.68
CA ILE A 18 7.68 13.92 19.85
C ILE A 18 7.65 12.85 18.76
N ARG A 19 8.26 11.69 19.05
CA ARG A 19 8.04 10.46 18.29
C ARG A 19 6.63 9.95 18.61
N THR A 20 5.60 10.68 18.17
CA THR A 20 4.26 10.11 18.04
C THR A 20 4.47 8.95 17.10
N SER A 21 4.28 7.72 17.57
CA SER A 21 4.18 6.56 16.70
C SER A 21 2.96 6.82 15.81
N VAL A 22 3.17 7.49 14.67
CA VAL A 22 2.10 7.76 13.72
C VAL A 22 1.81 6.42 13.08
N CYS A 23 0.76 5.75 13.54
CA CYS A 23 0.22 4.59 12.86
C CYS A 23 -0.19 5.05 11.46
N MET A 24 0.52 4.59 10.44
CA MET A 24 0.19 4.86 9.05
C MET A 24 -0.82 3.81 8.60
N PHE A 25 -1.87 4.27 7.92
CA PHE A 25 -2.95 3.43 7.45
C PHE A 25 -2.94 3.37 5.94
N HIS A 26 -2.99 2.18 5.38
CA HIS A 26 -2.84 1.96 3.96
C HIS A 26 -4.12 1.41 3.36
N VAL A 27 -4.54 2.02 2.26
CA VAL A 27 -5.57 1.46 1.37
C VAL A 27 -4.87 1.05 0.10
N TYR A 28 -5.09 -0.19 -0.31
CA TYR A 28 -4.40 -0.77 -1.46
C TYR A 28 -5.38 -1.48 -2.39
N ILE A 29 -5.01 -1.49 -3.65
CA ILE A 29 -5.71 -2.13 -4.75
C ILE A 29 -4.72 -3.09 -5.39
N ILE A 30 -5.05 -4.38 -5.33
CA ILE A 30 -4.28 -5.44 -5.99
C ILE A 30 -5.12 -6.02 -7.13
N ARG A 31 -4.44 -6.39 -8.20
CA ARG A 31 -5.06 -6.97 -9.40
C ARG A 31 -4.45 -8.33 -9.67
N SER A 32 -5.29 -9.29 -10.03
CA SER A 32 -4.81 -10.61 -10.47
C SER A 32 -4.14 -10.47 -11.83
N ILE A 33 -2.92 -11.01 -11.98
CA ILE A 33 -2.21 -11.07 -13.26
C ILE A 33 -2.96 -11.94 -14.28
N PRO A 34 -3.37 -13.19 -13.97
CA PRO A 34 -4.09 -14.02 -14.93
C PRO A 34 -5.51 -13.55 -15.22
N HIS A 35 -6.13 -12.78 -14.31
CA HIS A 35 -7.50 -12.30 -14.45
C HIS A 35 -7.57 -10.79 -14.19
N PRO A 36 -7.31 -9.92 -15.18
CA PRO A 36 -7.24 -8.47 -14.96
C PRO A 36 -8.55 -7.85 -14.47
N ASN A 37 -9.69 -8.52 -14.69
CA ASN A 37 -11.01 -8.11 -14.20
C ASN A 37 -11.21 -8.37 -12.69
N ARG A 38 -10.32 -9.14 -12.06
CA ARG A 38 -10.38 -9.45 -10.63
C ARG A 38 -9.49 -8.48 -9.87
N ILE A 39 -10.14 -7.59 -9.14
CA ILE A 39 -9.51 -6.58 -8.31
C ILE A 39 -9.91 -6.84 -6.87
N TYR A 40 -8.96 -6.70 -5.97
CA TYR A 40 -9.19 -6.73 -4.54
C TYR A 40 -8.79 -5.39 -3.93
N ILE A 41 -9.69 -4.84 -3.13
CA ILE A 41 -9.50 -3.59 -2.40
C ILE A 41 -9.38 -3.97 -0.94
N GLY A 42 -8.30 -3.55 -0.32
CA GLY A 42 -8.03 -3.86 1.08
C GLY A 42 -7.49 -2.67 1.84
N PHE A 43 -7.63 -2.77 3.15
CA PHE A 43 -7.04 -1.87 4.13
C PHE A 43 -6.01 -2.63 4.96
N SER A 44 -4.93 -1.96 5.37
CA SER A 44 -3.97 -2.49 6.34
C SER A 44 -3.32 -1.36 7.13
N SER A 45 -3.13 -1.58 8.42
CA SER A 45 -2.33 -0.73 9.31
C SER A 45 -0.84 -1.13 9.34
N VAL A 46 -0.43 -2.10 8.52
CA VAL A 46 0.92 -2.68 8.47
C VAL A 46 1.44 -2.58 7.03
N ASP A 47 2.75 -2.77 6.85
CA ASP A 47 3.44 -2.74 5.57
C ASP A 47 2.73 -3.53 4.45
N LEU A 48 2.52 -2.85 3.32
CA LEU A 48 1.98 -3.43 2.09
C LEU A 48 2.76 -4.63 1.52
N PRO A 49 4.11 -4.63 1.43
CA PRO A 49 4.83 -5.75 0.83
C PRO A 49 4.55 -7.07 1.55
N THR A 50 4.61 -7.07 2.88
CA THR A 50 4.26 -8.22 3.72
C THR A 50 2.82 -8.68 3.48
N ARG A 51 1.90 -7.74 3.24
CA ARG A 51 0.49 -8.06 2.97
C ARG A 51 0.30 -8.68 1.58
N LEU A 52 1.00 -8.17 0.56
CA LEU A 52 0.99 -8.70 -0.80
C LEU A 52 1.56 -10.11 -0.84
N GLU A 53 2.69 -10.35 -0.15
CA GLU A 53 3.28 -11.67 0.01
C GLU A 53 2.31 -12.66 0.64
N ARG A 54 1.59 -12.26 1.71
CA ARG A 54 0.55 -13.12 2.33
C ARG A 54 -0.58 -13.48 1.37
N HIS A 55 -1.05 -12.52 0.58
CA HIS A 55 -2.07 -12.77 -0.45
C HIS A 55 -1.58 -13.72 -1.53
N ASN A 56 -0.31 -13.58 -1.93
CA ASN A 56 0.35 -14.48 -2.89
C ASN A 56 0.73 -15.84 -2.30
N ALA A 57 0.90 -15.95 -0.98
CA ALA A 57 1.30 -17.19 -0.33
C ALA A 57 0.15 -18.17 -0.19
N GLY A 58 -1.02 -17.72 0.24
CA GLY A 58 -1.93 -18.73 0.80
C GLY A 58 -3.17 -18.21 1.44
N SER A 59 -3.07 -17.05 2.08
CA SER A 59 -3.71 -16.91 3.39
C SER A 59 -5.23 -16.81 3.36
N THR A 60 -5.85 -16.57 2.21
CA THR A 60 -7.32 -16.53 2.09
C THR A 60 -7.79 -17.44 0.94
N PRO A 61 -8.76 -18.35 1.17
CA PRO A 61 -9.22 -19.28 0.14
C PRO A 61 -9.76 -18.58 -1.11
N ALA A 62 -10.41 -17.43 -0.93
CA ALA A 62 -10.97 -16.63 -2.02
C ALA A 62 -9.90 -15.92 -2.86
N THR A 63 -8.84 -15.40 -2.23
CA THR A 63 -7.73 -14.75 -2.95
C THR A 63 -6.74 -15.78 -3.51
N ALA A 64 -6.77 -17.02 -3.02
CA ALA A 64 -5.88 -18.10 -3.47
C ALA A 64 -6.06 -18.49 -4.93
N ARG A 65 -7.31 -18.50 -5.40
CA ARG A 65 -7.66 -18.97 -6.75
C ARG A 65 -7.19 -18.05 -7.87
N HIS A 66 -6.83 -16.80 -7.55
CA HIS A 66 -6.53 -15.77 -8.53
C HIS A 66 -5.11 -15.19 -8.38
N ARG A 67 -4.23 -15.91 -7.69
CA ARG A 67 -2.79 -15.61 -7.70
C ARG A 67 -2.19 -15.84 -9.08
N PRO A 68 -1.06 -15.20 -9.41
CA PRO A 68 -0.37 -14.15 -8.64
C PRO A 68 -1.11 -12.80 -8.68
N TRP A 69 -1.02 -12.06 -7.57
CA TRP A 69 -1.53 -10.69 -7.41
C TRP A 69 -0.40 -9.69 -7.57
N ASP A 70 -0.71 -8.60 -8.26
CA ASP A 70 0.17 -7.45 -8.46
C ASP A 70 -0.42 -6.20 -7.80
N LEU A 71 0.44 -5.31 -7.31
CA LEU A 71 0.02 -4.06 -6.67
C LEU A 71 -0.27 -3.01 -7.74
N ALA A 72 -1.54 -2.74 -7.98
CA ALA A 72 -1.96 -1.77 -8.99
C ALA A 72 -1.87 -0.33 -8.46
N TRP A 73 -2.35 -0.11 -7.23
CA TRP A 73 -2.34 1.21 -6.62
C TRP A 73 -2.40 1.14 -5.10
N HIS A 74 -1.84 2.14 -4.43
CA HIS A 74 -2.02 2.30 -2.99
C HIS A 74 -1.99 3.77 -2.57
N CYS A 75 -2.60 4.07 -1.43
CA CYS A 75 -2.40 5.32 -0.72
C CYS A 75 -2.26 5.11 0.78
N THR A 76 -1.63 6.09 1.41
CA THR A 76 -1.36 6.09 2.84
C THR A 76 -2.02 7.29 3.48
N PHE A 77 -2.66 7.07 4.63
CA PHE A 77 -3.31 8.08 5.44
C PHE A 77 -2.71 8.10 6.84
N PRO A 78 -2.60 9.28 7.47
CA PRO A 78 -2.26 9.39 8.89
C PRO A 78 -3.46 9.14 9.81
N ASP A 79 -4.68 9.07 9.26
CA ASP A 79 -5.94 8.95 10.00
C ASP A 79 -6.69 7.70 9.57
N GLU A 80 -6.96 6.80 10.52
CA GLU A 80 -7.65 5.53 10.30
C GLU A 80 -9.04 5.72 9.73
N ARG A 81 -9.78 6.72 10.23
CA ARG A 81 -11.19 6.93 9.85
C ARG A 81 -11.25 7.38 8.40
N LYS A 82 -10.30 8.21 7.96
CA LYS A 82 -10.19 8.64 6.56
C LYS A 82 -9.84 7.47 5.65
N ALA A 83 -8.90 6.62 6.07
CA ALA A 83 -8.53 5.43 5.31
C ALA A 83 -9.71 4.45 5.17
N MET A 84 -10.44 4.17 6.26
CA MET A 84 -11.62 3.31 6.22
C MET A 84 -12.76 3.90 5.39
N ALA A 85 -13.01 5.21 5.51
CA ALA A 85 -14.01 5.90 4.70
C ALA A 85 -13.66 5.84 3.20
N PHE A 86 -12.38 5.98 2.86
CA PHE A 86 -11.91 5.87 1.49
C PHE A 86 -12.03 4.43 0.95
N GLU A 87 -11.69 3.43 1.77
CA GLU A 87 -11.87 2.02 1.42
C GLU A 87 -13.34 1.66 1.17
N ALA A 88 -14.23 2.11 2.05
CA ALA A 88 -15.68 1.95 1.90
C ALA A 88 -16.20 2.67 0.65
N TYR A 89 -15.70 3.89 0.38
CA TYR A 89 -16.00 4.61 -0.85
C TYR A 89 -15.58 3.80 -2.08
N LEU A 90 -14.35 3.29 -2.15
CA LEU A 90 -13.88 2.49 -3.29
C LEU A 90 -14.70 1.21 -3.52
N LYS A 91 -15.28 0.63 -2.46
CA LYS A 91 -16.18 -0.52 -2.55
C LYS A 91 -17.60 -0.15 -3.02
N SER A 92 -18.01 1.11 -2.90
CA SER A 92 -19.32 1.58 -3.39
C SER A 92 -19.41 1.56 -4.92
N GLY A 93 -20.62 1.60 -5.49
CA GLY A 93 -20.82 1.58 -6.94
C GLY A 93 -20.12 2.73 -7.67
N SER A 94 -20.26 3.96 -7.17
CA SER A 94 -19.57 5.14 -7.72
C SER A 94 -18.06 5.07 -7.52
N GLY A 95 -17.59 4.59 -6.37
CA GLY A 95 -16.16 4.41 -6.12
C GLY A 95 -15.52 3.34 -7.00
N ARG A 96 -16.24 2.26 -7.34
CA ARG A 96 -15.78 1.27 -8.32
C ARG A 96 -15.63 1.90 -9.71
N ALA A 97 -16.61 2.71 -10.13
CA ALA A 97 -16.51 3.44 -11.40
C ALA A 97 -15.34 4.43 -11.41
N PHE A 98 -15.06 5.09 -10.28
CA PHE A 98 -13.88 5.95 -10.12
C PHE A 98 -12.58 5.15 -10.20
N LEU A 99 -12.49 4.04 -9.47
CA LEU A 99 -11.35 3.14 -9.46
C LEU A 99 -10.98 2.71 -10.88
N HIS A 100 -11.95 2.20 -11.64
CA HIS A 100 -11.75 1.73 -13.02
C HIS A 100 -11.42 2.82 -14.05
N LYS A 101 -11.72 4.08 -13.75
CA LYS A 101 -11.47 5.21 -14.67
C LYS A 101 -10.20 5.99 -14.36
N ARG A 102 -9.73 5.96 -13.11
CA ARG A 102 -8.70 6.89 -12.60
C ARG A 102 -7.53 6.24 -11.89
N LEU A 103 -7.68 5.02 -11.37
CA LEU A 103 -6.65 4.37 -10.53
C LEU A 103 -6.01 3.14 -11.19
N ILE A 104 -6.74 2.44 -12.06
CA ILE A 104 -6.28 1.29 -12.86
C ILE A 104 -6.58 1.53 -14.32
#